data_AF-A0A7W8CWI1-F1
#
_entry.id   AF-A0A7W8CWI1-F1
#
_cell.length_a   1.000
_cell.length_b   1.000
_cell.length_c   1.000
_cell.angle_alpha   90.00
_cell.angle_beta   90.00
_cell.angle_gamma   90.00
#
_symmetry.space_group_name_H-M   'P 1'
#
loop_
_entity.id
_entity.type
_entity.pdbx_description
1 polymer ?
#
loop_
_entity_poly.entity_id
_entity_poly.type
_entity_poly.pdbx_seq_one_letter_code
_entity_poly.pdbx_strand_id
1 'polypeptide(L)'
;MKKLLIRGACIAFIVVVVFVCVAFWLDNRAGQVDEAVVEYGQSQLYSKKDMNAAADILKEKFKEFNGCELHKIYYTSDERSENERKELNEQGNSYTQCMIFRTSFHSPKFSTNGGWDKDTEYTDWQWVFAKDDSGNWQLISYGHP
;
A
#
# COMPACT_ATOMS: atom_id res chain seq x y z
N MET A 1 41.00 -28.81 -24.89
CA MET A 1 40.58 -28.89 -23.48
C MET A 1 40.32 -27.52 -22.83
N LYS A 2 41.28 -26.57 -22.84
CA LYS A 2 41.11 -25.22 -22.23
C LYS A 2 39.87 -24.43 -22.72
N LYS A 3 39.58 -24.46 -24.04
CA LYS A 3 38.42 -23.75 -24.62
C LYS A 3 37.06 -24.32 -24.19
N LEU A 4 36.98 -25.60 -23.83
CA LEU A 4 35.74 -26.26 -23.39
C LEU A 4 35.46 -25.95 -21.91
N LEU A 5 36.51 -25.94 -21.09
CA LEU A 5 36.47 -25.53 -19.68
C LEU A 5 36.08 -24.05 -19.52
N ILE A 6 36.63 -23.15 -20.36
CA ILE A 6 36.28 -21.73 -20.34
C ILE A 6 34.81 -21.51 -20.76
N ARG A 7 34.32 -22.24 -21.77
CA ARG A 7 32.91 -22.17 -22.19
C ARG A 7 31.95 -22.67 -21.11
N GLY A 8 32.27 -23.76 -20.43
CA GLY A 8 31.47 -24.26 -19.30
C GLY A 8 31.45 -23.29 -18.11
N ALA A 9 32.59 -22.68 -17.79
CA ALA A 9 32.69 -21.67 -16.73
C ALA A 9 31.92 -20.38 -17.08
N CYS A 10 31.96 -19.91 -18.33
CA CYS A 10 31.18 -18.76 -18.79
C CYS A 10 29.67 -19.03 -18.73
N ILE A 11 29.22 -20.22 -19.14
CA ILE A 11 27.79 -20.59 -19.06
C ILE A 11 27.33 -20.66 -17.61
N ALA A 12 28.10 -21.30 -16.72
CA ALA A 12 27.77 -21.37 -15.30
C ALA A 12 27.70 -19.98 -14.65
N PHE A 13 28.63 -19.08 -14.98
CA PHE A 13 28.62 -17.69 -14.49
C PHE A 13 27.39 -16.92 -14.99
N ILE A 14 27.04 -17.05 -16.27
CA ILE A 14 25.83 -16.44 -16.84
C ILE A 14 24.57 -16.98 -16.16
N VAL A 15 24.48 -18.28 -15.92
CA VAL A 15 23.33 -18.89 -15.22
C VAL A 15 23.21 -18.34 -13.80
N VAL A 16 24.31 -18.22 -13.06
CA VAL A 16 24.31 -17.63 -11.70
C VAL A 16 23.90 -16.16 -11.74
N VAL A 17 24.42 -15.37 -12.67
CA VAL A 17 24.05 -13.95 -12.82
C VAL A 17 22.57 -13.81 -13.17
N VAL A 18 22.04 -14.61 -14.10
CA VAL A 18 20.61 -14.62 -14.45
C VAL A 18 19.77 -15.00 -13.23
N PHE A 19 20.17 -16.01 -12.46
CA PHE A 19 19.46 -16.45 -11.26
C PHE A 19 19.44 -15.36 -10.18
N VAL A 20 20.57 -14.66 -9.99
CA VAL A 20 20.68 -13.52 -9.07
C VAL A 20 19.82 -12.35 -9.56
N CYS A 21 19.83 -12.02 -10.86
CA CYS A 21 18.99 -10.96 -11.41
C CYS A 21 17.50 -11.28 -11.28
N VAL A 22 17.09 -12.53 -11.51
CA VAL A 22 15.70 -12.96 -11.32
C VAL A 22 15.30 -12.88 -9.86
N ALA A 23 16.13 -13.35 -8.93
CA ALA A 23 15.87 -13.23 -7.50
C ALA A 23 15.71 -11.75 -7.06
N PHE A 24 16.59 -10.88 -7.54
CA PHE A 24 16.54 -9.45 -7.24
C PHE A 24 15.29 -8.74 -7.82
N TRP A 25 14.77 -9.23 -8.95
CA TRP A 25 13.50 -8.79 -9.54
C TRP A 25 12.28 -9.31 -8.78
N LEU A 26 12.35 -10.51 -8.17
CA LEU A 26 11.27 -11.07 -7.36
C LEU A 26 11.12 -10.33 -6.03
N ASP A 27 12.23 -9.87 -5.43
CA ASP A 27 12.23 -9.19 -4.13
C ASP A 27 11.85 -7.70 -4.19
N ASN A 28 11.74 -7.09 -5.38
CA ASN A 28 11.38 -5.67 -5.58
C ASN A 28 10.07 -5.47 -6.37
N ARG A 29 9.15 -6.43 -6.32
CA ARG A 29 7.83 -6.24 -6.93
C ARG A 29 7.06 -5.17 -6.17
N ALA A 30 6.40 -4.27 -6.90
CA ALA A 30 5.46 -3.31 -6.33
C ALA A 30 4.36 -4.03 -5.54
N GLY A 31 3.79 -3.34 -4.55
CA GLY A 31 2.64 -3.85 -3.78
C GLY A 31 1.47 -4.20 -4.70
N GLN A 32 0.87 -5.37 -4.47
CA GLN A 32 -0.24 -5.89 -5.28
C GLN A 32 -1.56 -5.34 -4.77
N VAL A 33 -2.40 -4.81 -5.68
CA VAL A 33 -3.66 -4.12 -5.33
C VAL A 33 -4.86 -4.56 -6.18
N ASP A 34 -4.63 -5.41 -7.19
CA ASP A 34 -5.63 -5.75 -8.20
C ASP A 34 -6.77 -6.59 -7.63
N GLU A 35 -6.45 -7.46 -6.67
CA GLU A 35 -7.43 -8.32 -5.99
C GLU A 35 -8.04 -7.67 -4.74
N ALA A 36 -7.63 -6.45 -4.39
CA ALA A 36 -8.08 -5.77 -3.19
C ALA A 36 -9.57 -5.41 -3.25
N VAL A 37 -10.34 -5.92 -2.28
CA VAL A 37 -11.77 -5.65 -2.14
C VAL A 37 -12.00 -4.36 -1.35
N VAL A 38 -12.88 -3.49 -1.87
CA VAL A 38 -13.31 -2.27 -1.17
C VAL A 38 -14.64 -2.51 -0.48
N GLU A 39 -14.63 -2.51 0.85
CA GLU A 39 -15.79 -2.61 1.71
C GLU A 39 -16.23 -1.20 2.14
N TYR A 40 -17.17 -0.61 1.38
CA TYR A 40 -17.60 0.78 1.57
C TYR A 40 -18.31 1.06 2.91
N GLY A 41 -18.87 0.04 3.57
CA GLY A 41 -19.67 0.22 4.77
C GLY A 41 -20.93 1.07 4.55
N GLN A 42 -21.38 1.74 5.61
CA GLN A 42 -22.48 2.71 5.58
C GLN A 42 -21.91 4.11 5.85
N SER A 43 -22.29 5.09 5.03
CA SER A 43 -21.89 6.49 5.20
C SER A 43 -23.02 7.40 4.74
N GLN A 44 -23.30 8.45 5.52
CA GLN A 44 -24.15 9.58 5.17
C GLN A 44 -23.33 10.75 4.61
N LEU A 45 -22.00 10.74 4.82
CA LEU A 45 -21.09 11.81 4.40
C LEU A 45 -20.47 11.59 3.02
N TYR A 46 -20.28 10.33 2.62
CA TYR A 46 -19.49 9.98 1.45
C TYR A 46 -20.28 9.19 0.42
N SER A 47 -20.24 9.67 -0.81
CA SER A 47 -20.70 8.88 -1.94
C SER A 47 -19.69 7.76 -2.26
N LYS A 48 -20.13 6.71 -2.96
CA LYS A 48 -19.19 5.70 -3.51
C LYS A 48 -18.12 6.32 -4.41
N LYS A 49 -18.43 7.42 -5.09
CA LYS A 49 -17.48 8.15 -5.92
C LYS A 49 -16.36 8.78 -5.07
N ASP A 50 -16.71 9.39 -3.93
CA ASP A 50 -15.73 9.93 -2.99
C ASP A 50 -14.84 8.83 -2.43
N MET A 51 -15.45 7.73 -2.00
CA MET A 51 -14.72 6.58 -1.45
C MET A 51 -13.79 5.94 -2.47
N ASN A 52 -14.22 5.82 -3.73
CA ASN A 52 -13.36 5.33 -4.81
C ASN A 52 -12.16 6.26 -5.05
N ALA A 53 -12.38 7.58 -5.07
CA ALA A 53 -11.28 8.52 -5.27
C ALA A 53 -10.21 8.41 -4.17
N ALA A 54 -10.61 8.27 -2.91
CA ALA A 54 -9.68 8.04 -1.80
C ALA A 54 -9.02 6.64 -1.87
N ALA A 55 -9.78 5.60 -2.24
CA ALA A 55 -9.25 4.24 -2.42
C ALA A 55 -8.24 4.15 -3.58
N ASP A 56 -8.40 4.94 -4.65
CA ASP A 56 -7.46 4.99 -5.76
C ASP A 56 -6.12 5.60 -5.32
N ILE A 57 -6.14 6.68 -4.53
CA ILE A 57 -4.94 7.26 -3.92
C ILE A 57 -4.25 6.25 -3.00
N LEU A 58 -5.03 5.55 -2.18
CA LEU A 58 -4.53 4.47 -1.33
C LEU A 58 -3.81 3.40 -2.15
N LYS A 59 -4.48 2.85 -3.17
CA LYS A 59 -3.92 1.79 -4.02
C LYS A 59 -2.65 2.25 -4.73
N GLU A 60 -2.61 3.48 -5.20
CA GLU A 60 -1.40 4.04 -5.82
C GLU A 60 -0.25 4.12 -4.80
N LYS A 61 -0.51 4.61 -3.58
CA LYS A 61 0.51 4.64 -2.53
C LYS A 61 0.93 3.24 -2.08
N PHE A 62 0.00 2.29 -2.02
CA PHE A 62 0.26 0.92 -1.61
C PHE A 62 1.22 0.20 -2.56
N LYS A 63 1.33 0.60 -3.83
CA LYS A 63 2.33 0.02 -4.75
C LYS A 63 3.76 0.21 -4.24
N GLU A 64 4.03 1.20 -3.39
CA GLU A 64 5.33 1.38 -2.74
C GLU A 64 5.61 0.36 -1.61
N PHE A 65 4.60 -0.40 -1.18
CA PHE A 65 4.72 -1.43 -0.15
C PHE A 65 5.21 -2.71 -0.83
N ASN A 66 6.48 -2.68 -1.25
CA ASN A 66 7.08 -3.71 -2.09
C ASN A 66 6.92 -5.12 -1.51
N GLY A 67 6.44 -6.03 -2.34
CA GLY A 67 6.19 -7.42 -1.99
C GLY A 67 4.95 -7.66 -1.13
N CYS A 68 4.26 -6.61 -0.67
CA CYS A 68 3.01 -6.76 0.07
C CYS A 68 1.82 -7.02 -0.86
N GLU A 69 0.81 -7.69 -0.34
CA GLU A 69 -0.43 -8.02 -1.05
C GLU A 69 -1.63 -7.42 -0.31
N LEU A 70 -2.29 -6.44 -0.92
CA LEU A 70 -3.46 -5.77 -0.34
C LEU A 70 -4.70 -6.65 -0.53
N HIS A 71 -5.32 -7.04 0.58
CA HIS A 71 -6.51 -7.88 0.56
C HIS A 71 -7.81 -7.06 0.64
N LYS A 72 -7.85 -6.11 1.58
CA LYS A 72 -9.08 -5.36 1.88
C LYS A 72 -8.79 -3.90 2.15
N ILE A 73 -9.73 -3.05 1.72
CA ILE A 73 -9.87 -1.65 2.11
C ILE A 73 -11.26 -1.49 2.69
N TYR A 74 -11.39 -1.13 3.96
CA TYR A 74 -12.69 -0.99 4.61
C TYR A 74 -12.84 0.37 5.27
N TYR A 75 -13.99 1.01 5.00
CA TYR A 75 -14.35 2.27 5.59
C TYR A 75 -14.62 2.11 7.09
N THR A 76 -14.18 3.06 7.91
CA THR A 76 -14.36 3.00 9.36
C THR A 76 -15.75 3.50 9.77
N SER A 77 -15.94 4.82 9.89
CA SER A 77 -17.24 5.44 10.19
C SER A 77 -17.23 6.95 9.95
N ASP A 78 -18.42 7.52 9.76
CA ASP A 78 -18.62 8.97 9.63
C ASP A 78 -18.15 9.70 10.88
N GLU A 79 -18.50 9.19 12.07
CA GLU A 79 -18.12 9.78 13.35
C GLU A 79 -16.60 9.88 13.51
N ARG A 80 -15.88 8.79 13.24
CA ARG A 80 -14.42 8.77 13.38
C ARG A 80 -13.77 9.73 12.40
N SER A 81 -14.26 9.72 11.16
CA SER A 81 -13.78 10.59 10.09
C SER A 81 -13.99 12.08 10.41
N GLU A 82 -15.13 12.43 11.00
CA GLU A 82 -15.44 13.80 11.40
C GLU A 82 -14.64 14.24 12.64
N ASN A 83 -14.35 13.33 13.58
CA ASN A 83 -13.47 13.63 14.71
C ASN A 83 -12.03 13.92 14.24
N GLU A 84 -11.48 13.08 13.36
CA GLU A 84 -10.16 13.30 12.77
C GLU A 84 -10.08 14.64 12.02
N ARG A 85 -11.15 15.01 11.29
CA ARG A 85 -11.22 16.32 10.62
C ARG A 85 -11.09 17.48 11.61
N LYS A 86 -11.77 17.39 12.76
CA LYS A 86 -11.71 18.41 13.81
C LYS A 86 -10.30 18.48 14.40
N GLU A 87 -9.71 17.36 14.74
CA GLU A 87 -8.35 17.28 15.29
C GLU A 87 -7.31 17.88 14.32
N LEU A 88 -7.39 17.54 13.04
CA LEU A 88 -6.50 18.12 12.02
C LEU A 88 -6.72 19.63 11.89
N ASN A 89 -7.95 20.11 11.96
CA ASN A 89 -8.23 21.55 11.88
C ASN A 89 -7.81 22.30 13.15
N GLU A 90 -7.86 21.68 14.33
CA GLU A 90 -7.30 22.22 15.57
C GLU A 90 -5.78 22.40 15.48
N GLN A 91 -5.11 21.60 14.65
CA GLN A 91 -3.68 21.74 14.33
C GLN A 91 -3.38 22.83 13.29
N GLY A 92 -4.38 23.61 12.88
CA GLY A 92 -4.23 24.74 11.95
C GLY A 92 -4.50 24.40 10.48
N ASN A 93 -5.03 23.21 10.19
CA ASN A 93 -5.51 22.88 8.85
C ASN A 93 -6.92 23.45 8.60
N SER A 94 -7.36 23.42 7.34
CA SER A 94 -8.72 23.85 6.95
C SER A 94 -9.32 22.83 5.98
N TYR A 95 -9.55 21.62 6.48
CA TYR A 95 -10.17 20.54 5.73
C TYR A 95 -11.69 20.58 5.83
N THR A 96 -12.34 20.41 4.68
CA THR A 96 -13.79 20.35 4.51
C THR A 96 -14.33 18.97 4.83
N GLN A 97 -13.55 17.92 4.54
CA GLN A 97 -13.89 16.53 4.84
C GLN A 97 -12.63 15.73 5.21
N CYS A 98 -12.78 14.66 6.00
CA CYS A 98 -11.74 13.65 6.19
C CYS A 98 -12.35 12.26 6.06
N MET A 99 -11.59 11.28 5.60
CA MET A 99 -12.05 9.90 5.44
C MET A 99 -10.99 8.96 5.98
N ILE A 100 -11.40 8.02 6.82
CA ILE A 100 -10.50 7.00 7.35
C ILE A 100 -10.86 5.64 6.78
N PHE A 101 -9.90 5.07 6.05
CA PHE A 101 -9.89 3.66 5.69
C PHE A 101 -8.97 2.88 6.61
N ARG A 102 -9.27 1.60 6.74
CA ARG A 102 -8.33 0.60 7.22
C ARG A 102 -8.11 -0.46 6.17
N THR A 103 -6.95 -1.11 6.23
CA THR A 103 -6.60 -2.18 5.29
C THR A 103 -6.11 -3.41 6.00
N SER A 104 -6.34 -4.55 5.34
CA SER A 104 -5.56 -5.76 5.62
C SER A 104 -4.66 -6.09 4.44
N PHE A 105 -3.44 -6.49 4.74
CA PHE A 105 -2.47 -6.90 3.72
C PHE A 105 -1.50 -7.92 4.29
N HIS A 106 -0.92 -8.72 3.40
CA HIS A 106 0.10 -9.67 3.76
C HIS A 106 1.48 -9.16 3.37
N SER A 107 2.46 -9.29 4.27
CA SER A 107 3.85 -8.94 3.99
C SER A 107 4.57 -10.05 3.19
N PRO A 108 5.67 -9.74 2.49
CA PRO A 108 6.41 -10.73 1.71
C PRO A 108 7.09 -11.79 2.59
N LYS A 109 7.30 -12.97 2.01
CA LYS A 109 7.89 -14.15 2.68
C LYS A 109 9.37 -14.01 3.03
N PHE A 110 10.15 -13.35 2.18
CA PHE A 110 11.61 -13.48 2.20
C PHE A 110 12.35 -12.20 2.60
N SER A 111 11.97 -11.05 2.06
CA SER A 111 12.62 -9.76 2.34
C SER A 111 11.60 -8.69 2.67
N THR A 112 11.81 -7.95 3.77
CA THR A 112 11.01 -6.80 4.15
C THR A 112 11.91 -5.56 4.17
N ASN A 113 12.01 -4.88 3.03
CA ASN A 113 12.67 -3.56 2.98
C ASN A 113 11.79 -2.46 3.60
N GLY A 114 10.52 -2.78 3.90
CA GLY A 114 9.50 -1.85 4.40
C GLY A 114 9.26 -1.84 5.91
N GLY A 115 10.13 -2.47 6.72
CA GLY A 115 9.97 -2.50 8.18
C GLY A 115 8.88 -3.45 8.69
N TRP A 116 8.43 -4.39 7.86
CA TRP A 116 7.44 -5.42 8.19
C TRP A 116 8.09 -6.67 8.76
N ASP A 117 7.36 -7.38 9.61
CA ASP A 117 7.59 -8.79 9.90
C ASP A 117 7.29 -9.59 8.65
N LYS A 118 8.09 -10.63 8.40
CA LYS A 118 7.97 -11.46 7.19
C LYS A 118 6.75 -12.36 7.29
N ASP A 119 6.14 -12.67 6.15
CA ASP A 119 5.05 -13.66 6.03
C ASP A 119 3.93 -13.42 7.07
N THR A 120 3.53 -12.16 7.26
CA THR A 120 2.63 -11.73 8.32
C THR A 120 1.43 -11.00 7.74
N GLU A 121 0.23 -11.35 8.22
CA GLU A 121 -0.98 -10.60 7.94
C GLU A 121 -1.07 -9.39 8.88
N TYR A 122 -1.09 -8.20 8.29
CA TYR A 122 -1.35 -6.94 8.98
C TYR A 122 -2.83 -6.61 8.86
N THR A 123 -3.49 -6.37 9.98
CA THR A 123 -4.88 -5.90 10.04
C THR A 123 -4.95 -4.49 10.61
N ASP A 124 -6.02 -3.77 10.28
CA ASP A 124 -6.30 -2.43 10.81
C ASP A 124 -5.25 -1.35 10.51
N TRP A 125 -4.42 -1.55 9.47
CA TRP A 125 -3.50 -0.51 9.01
C TRP A 125 -4.31 0.70 8.52
N GLN A 126 -4.09 1.85 9.14
CA GLN A 126 -4.93 3.03 8.98
C GLN A 126 -4.42 3.91 7.85
N TRP A 127 -5.36 4.54 7.14
CA TRP A 127 -5.13 5.54 6.12
C TRP A 127 -6.07 6.72 6.37
N VAL A 128 -5.49 7.92 6.54
CA VAL A 128 -6.25 9.16 6.75
C VAL A 128 -6.19 10.00 5.49
N PHE A 129 -7.35 10.34 4.95
CA PHE A 129 -7.51 11.24 3.82
C PHE A 129 -8.19 12.52 4.26
N ALA A 130 -7.84 13.64 3.66
CA ALA A 130 -8.57 14.88 3.82
C ALA A 130 -8.90 15.50 2.45
N LYS A 131 -9.95 16.30 2.43
CA LYS A 131 -10.34 17.13 1.31
C LYS A 131 -10.28 18.59 1.73
N ASP A 132 -9.61 19.41 0.94
CA ASP A 132 -9.55 20.85 1.14
C ASP A 132 -10.66 21.57 0.36
N ASP A 133 -10.64 22.90 0.36
CA ASP A 133 -11.60 23.72 -0.38
C ASP A 133 -11.49 23.58 -1.90
N SER A 134 -10.39 23.03 -2.42
CA SER A 134 -10.24 22.71 -3.86
C SER A 134 -11.05 21.48 -4.28
N GLY A 135 -11.53 20.70 -3.30
CA GLY A 135 -12.37 19.53 -3.53
C GLY A 135 -11.60 18.24 -3.83
N ASN A 136 -10.26 18.27 -3.79
CA ASN A 136 -9.41 17.11 -4.07
C ASN A 136 -9.09 16.34 -2.80
N TRP A 137 -9.17 15.01 -2.87
CA TRP A 137 -8.71 14.13 -1.79
C TRP A 137 -7.18 14.06 -1.79
N GLN A 138 -6.60 14.08 -0.60
CA GLN A 138 -5.17 13.89 -0.38
C GLN A 138 -4.93 12.92 0.78
N LEU A 139 -3.85 12.15 0.67
CA LEU A 139 -3.39 11.29 1.75
C LEU A 139 -2.64 12.11 2.79
N ILE A 140 -3.12 12.09 4.03
CA ILE A 140 -2.54 12.83 5.16
C ILE A 140 -1.54 11.95 5.91
N SER A 141 -1.94 10.72 6.24
CA SER A 141 -1.10 9.79 6.98
C SER A 141 -1.51 8.35 6.72
N TYR A 142 -0.59 7.44 6.97
CA TYR A 142 -0.84 6.01 6.99
C TYR A 142 0.07 5.34 8.01
N GLY A 143 -0.43 4.32 8.70
CA GLY A 143 0.27 3.80 9.87
C GLY A 143 -0.53 2.78 10.66
N HIS A 144 0.13 2.19 11.64
CA HIS A 144 -0.59 1.59 12.75
C HIS A 144 -1.22 2.71 13.61
N PRO A 145 -2.47 2.56 14.09
CA PRO A 145 -3.13 3.55 14.95
C PRO A 145 -2.41 3.81 16.28
#